data_AF-A0A5Q0NZY1-F1
#
_entry.id   AF-A0A5Q0NZY1-F1
#
_cell.length_a   1.000
_cell.length_b   1.000
_cell.length_c   1.000
_cell.angle_alpha   90.00
_cell.angle_beta   90.00
_cell.angle_gamma   90.00
#
_symmetry.space_group_name_H-M   'P 1'
#
loop_
_entity.id
_entity.type
_entity.pdbx_description
1 polymer ?
#
loop_
_entity_poly.entity_id
_entity_poly.type
_entity_poly.pdbx_seq_one_letter_code
_entity_poly.pdbx_strand_id
1 'polypeptide(L)'
;MDVLTRFIIEVVIALGVSGITAYVITTVLRDLLVDLCGDLTRARFWARFTIIMLFLTPLMFVMFFGVSFDASYADHGVVKRALALSLFGVFCAFLCIAFQISKFIPEQSHVRYKEDELSQN
;
A
#
# COMPACT_ATOMS: atom_id res chain seq x y z
N MET A 1 17.83 24.23 -9.83
CA MET A 1 16.50 24.46 -9.23
C MET A 1 16.68 24.83 -7.76
N ASP A 2 15.81 25.68 -7.18
CA ASP A 2 15.81 25.91 -5.73
C ASP A 2 15.54 24.62 -4.95
N VAL A 3 16.09 24.54 -3.73
CA VAL A 3 15.91 23.39 -2.82
C VAL A 3 14.43 23.15 -2.54
N LEU A 4 13.65 24.23 -2.40
CA LEU A 4 12.20 24.15 -2.21
C LEU A 4 11.50 23.50 -3.42
N THR A 5 11.90 23.86 -4.63
CA THR A 5 11.33 23.28 -5.87
C THR A 5 11.63 21.78 -5.95
N ARG A 6 12.85 21.37 -5.60
CA ARG A 6 13.24 19.95 -5.55
C ARG A 6 12.34 19.17 -4.59
N PHE A 7 12.17 19.67 -3.37
CA PHE A 7 11.32 19.05 -2.36
C PHE A 7 9.86 18.93 -2.80
N ILE A 8 9.29 20.00 -3.38
CA ILE A 8 7.91 19.98 -3.89
C ILE A 8 7.75 18.92 -4.98
N ILE A 9 8.73 18.79 -5.90
CA ILE A 9 8.70 17.78 -6.95
C ILE A 9 8.71 16.36 -6.36
N GLU A 10 9.57 16.08 -5.38
CA GLU A 10 9.61 14.76 -4.75
C GLU A 10 8.28 14.40 -4.09
N VAL A 11 7.65 15.36 -3.39
CA VAL A 11 6.34 15.18 -2.75
C VAL A 11 5.23 14.98 -3.78
N VAL A 12 5.19 15.78 -4.86
CA VAL A 12 4.19 15.65 -5.92
C VAL A 12 4.31 14.30 -6.62
N ILE A 13 5.54 13.82 -6.86
CA ILE A 13 5.77 12.49 -7.42
C ILE A 13 5.23 11.40 -6.50
N ALA A 14 5.54 11.48 -5.19
CA ALA A 14 5.04 10.51 -4.22
C ALA A 14 3.51 10.48 -4.19
N LEU A 15 2.87 11.64 -4.08
CA LEU A 15 1.41 11.75 -4.08
C LEU A 15 0.78 11.27 -5.40
N GLY A 16 1.40 11.57 -6.53
CA GLY A 16 0.94 11.13 -7.85
C GLY A 16 0.98 9.60 -7.99
N VAL A 17 2.11 8.98 -7.64
CA VAL A 17 2.28 7.52 -7.68
C VAL A 17 1.33 6.84 -6.70
N SER A 18 1.21 7.35 -5.47
CA SER A 18 0.24 6.85 -4.48
C SER A 18 -1.19 6.98 -4.97
N GLY A 19 -1.57 8.13 -5.54
CA GLY A 19 -2.92 8.40 -6.03
C GLY A 19 -3.32 7.47 -7.17
N ILE A 20 -2.44 7.29 -8.17
CA ILE A 20 -2.67 6.36 -9.28
C ILE A 20 -2.82 4.93 -8.74
N THR A 21 -1.92 4.52 -7.86
CA THR A 21 -1.95 3.16 -7.29
C THR A 21 -3.20 2.94 -6.43
N ALA A 22 -3.55 3.91 -5.59
CA ALA A 22 -4.75 3.86 -4.75
C ALA A 22 -6.01 3.79 -5.61
N TYR A 23 -6.08 4.56 -6.70
CA TYR A 23 -7.21 4.50 -7.63
C TYR A 23 -7.37 3.13 -8.27
N VAL A 24 -6.26 2.51 -8.72
CA VAL A 24 -6.27 1.19 -9.35
C VAL A 24 -6.61 0.08 -8.35
N ILE A 25 -6.09 0.14 -7.12
CA ILE A 25 -6.31 -0.91 -6.13
C ILE A 25 -7.69 -0.83 -5.49
N THR A 26 -8.23 0.38 -5.25
CA THR A 26 -9.46 0.54 -4.46
C THR A 26 -10.70 -0.03 -5.12
N THR A 27 -10.75 -0.04 -6.45
CA THR A 27 -11.81 -0.71 -7.22
C THR A 27 -11.82 -2.21 -6.96
N VAL A 28 -10.67 -2.87 -7.04
CA VAL A 28 -10.56 -4.33 -6.90
C VAL A 28 -10.59 -4.77 -5.43
N LEU A 29 -9.93 -4.01 -4.55
CA LEU A 29 -9.75 -4.36 -3.15
C LEU A 29 -11.07 -4.45 -2.40
N ARG A 30 -12.05 -3.59 -2.73
CA ARG A 30 -13.33 -3.58 -2.02
C ARG A 30 -14.11 -4.88 -2.23
N ASP A 31 -14.17 -5.36 -3.46
CA ASP A 31 -14.89 -6.59 -3.80
C ASP A 31 -14.19 -7.80 -3.19
N LEU A 32 -12.85 -7.84 -3.28
CA LEU A 32 -12.02 -8.91 -2.73
C LEU A 32 -12.11 -8.99 -1.19
N LEU A 33 -12.14 -7.84 -0.51
CA LEU A 33 -12.30 -7.79 0.95
C LEU A 33 -13.70 -8.19 1.42
N VAL A 34 -14.74 -7.88 0.66
CA VAL A 34 -16.11 -8.31 0.98
C VAL A 34 -16.21 -9.84 0.90
N ASP A 35 -15.65 -10.43 -0.16
CA ASP A 35 -15.63 -11.87 -0.36
C ASP A 35 -14.81 -12.60 0.73
N LEU A 36 -13.62 -12.08 1.07
CA LEU A 36 -12.76 -12.66 2.10
C LEU A 36 -13.23 -12.47 3.54
N CYS A 37 -13.77 -11.29 3.90
CA CYS A 37 -14.13 -11.01 5.29
C CYS A 37 -15.52 -11.53 5.66
N GLY A 38 -16.44 -11.71 4.71
CA GLY A 38 -17.84 -12.04 4.97
C GLY A 38 -18.63 -10.96 5.72
N ASP A 39 -17.99 -9.86 6.11
CA ASP A 39 -18.57 -8.74 6.86
C ASP A 39 -18.14 -7.40 6.22
N LEU A 40 -19.15 -6.61 5.85
CA LEU A 40 -19.02 -5.26 5.27
C LEU A 40 -18.25 -4.29 6.19
N THR A 41 -18.32 -4.47 7.50
CA THR A 41 -17.66 -3.58 8.48
C THR A 41 -16.14 -3.77 8.45
N ARG A 42 -15.67 -5.02 8.49
CA ARG A 42 -14.24 -5.37 8.36
C ARG A 42 -13.69 -4.95 6.99
N ALA A 43 -14.44 -5.21 5.91
CA ALA A 43 -14.02 -4.83 4.56
C ALA A 43 -13.79 -3.30 4.42
N ARG A 44 -14.69 -2.47 4.98
CA ARG A 44 -14.53 -1.01 4.95
C ARG A 44 -13.31 -0.53 5.75
N PHE A 45 -13.04 -1.15 6.90
CA PHE A 45 -11.86 -0.82 7.71
C PHE A 45 -10.57 -1.09 6.96
N TRP A 46 -10.42 -2.30 6.41
CA TRP A 46 -9.22 -2.68 5.66
C TRP A 46 -9.01 -1.84 4.40
N ALA A 47 -10.08 -1.51 3.67
CA ALA A 47 -9.99 -0.64 2.51
C ALA A 47 -9.44 0.76 2.87
N ARG A 48 -9.92 1.35 3.97
CA ARG A 48 -9.42 2.65 4.45
C ARG A 48 -7.97 2.56 4.94
N PHE A 49 -7.64 1.52 5.69
CA PHE A 49 -6.28 1.27 6.18
C PHE A 49 -5.27 1.15 5.03
N THR A 50 -5.61 0.38 3.99
CA THR A 50 -4.77 0.22 2.81
C THR A 50 -4.51 1.55 2.11
N ILE A 51 -5.54 2.37 1.89
CA ILE A 51 -5.38 3.70 1.29
C ILE A 51 -4.41 4.55 2.11
N ILE A 52 -4.60 4.61 3.44
CA ILE A 52 -3.73 5.41 4.31
C ILE A 52 -2.28 4.94 4.21
N MET A 53 -2.03 3.63 4.24
CA MET A 53 -0.67 3.07 4.11
C MET A 53 -0.06 3.35 2.73
N LEU A 54 -0.84 3.28 1.65
CA LEU A 54 -0.40 3.59 0.28
C LEU A 54 0.07 5.04 0.10
N PHE A 55 -0.44 5.98 0.90
CA PHE A 55 0.07 7.34 0.93
C PHE A 55 1.20 7.50 1.93
N LEU A 56 1.08 6.92 3.13
CA LEU A 56 2.02 7.13 4.22
C LEU A 56 3.42 6.56 3.93
N THR A 57 3.49 5.33 3.40
CA THR A 57 4.77 4.64 3.16
C THR A 57 5.66 5.33 2.12
N PRO A 58 5.18 5.68 0.91
CA PRO A 58 6.01 6.39 -0.06
C PRO A 58 6.38 7.81 0.39
N LEU A 59 5.49 8.52 1.09
CA LEU A 59 5.82 9.83 1.66
C LEU A 59 6.96 9.70 2.69
N MET A 60 6.89 8.70 3.56
CA MET A 60 7.96 8.41 4.51
C MET A 60 9.27 8.06 3.78
N PHE A 61 9.23 7.20 2.77
CA PHE A 61 10.43 6.84 2.01
C PHE A 61 11.10 8.05 1.35
N VAL A 62 10.31 8.90 0.69
CA VAL A 62 10.81 10.13 0.07
C VAL A 62 11.34 11.10 1.13
N MET A 63 10.68 11.22 2.28
CA MET A 63 11.12 12.16 3.32
C MET A 63 12.38 11.72 4.07
N PHE A 64 12.58 10.41 4.25
CA PHE A 64 13.75 9.85 4.93
C PHE A 64 14.96 9.66 4.01
N PHE A 65 14.75 9.30 2.74
CA PHE A 65 15.82 8.95 1.79
C PHE A 65 15.91 9.90 0.59
N GLY A 66 15.11 10.97 0.58
CA GLY A 66 15.13 12.03 -0.43
C GLY A 66 16.47 12.75 -0.44
N VAL A 67 16.84 13.23 -1.63
CA VAL A 67 18.13 13.91 -1.86
C VAL A 67 17.94 15.39 -2.14
N SER A 68 16.76 15.95 -1.84
CA SER A 68 16.41 17.35 -2.09
C SER A 68 17.40 18.36 -1.50
N PHE A 69 18.05 18.04 -0.37
CA PHE A 69 19.01 18.91 0.30
C PHE A 69 20.45 18.77 -0.21
N ASP A 70 20.73 17.80 -1.07
CA ASP A 70 22.08 17.57 -1.58
C ASP A 70 22.28 18.32 -2.91
N ALA A 71 23.12 19.35 -2.85
CA ALA A 71 23.45 20.22 -3.98
C ALA A 71 24.29 19.53 -5.06
N SER A 72 24.93 18.39 -4.75
CA SER A 72 25.79 17.62 -5.66
C SER A 72 24.98 16.85 -6.71
N TYR A 73 23.69 16.60 -6.46
CA TYR A 73 22.85 15.84 -7.37
C TYR A 73 22.33 16.70 -8.53
N ALA A 74 22.51 16.18 -9.74
CA ALA A 74 21.87 16.71 -10.94
C ALA A 74 20.34 16.66 -10.81
N ASP A 75 19.65 17.66 -11.36
CA ASP A 75 18.20 17.82 -11.24
C ASP A 75 17.41 16.58 -11.71
N HIS A 76 17.91 15.86 -12.73
CA HIS A 76 17.30 14.61 -13.22
C HIS A 76 17.46 13.45 -12.23
N GLY A 77 18.53 13.45 -11.44
CA GLY A 77 18.81 12.44 -10.42
C GLY A 77 17.82 12.50 -9.26
N VAL A 78 17.41 13.71 -8.87
CA VAL A 78 16.39 13.96 -7.83
C VAL A 78 15.06 13.33 -8.24
N VAL A 79 14.60 13.61 -9.46
CA VAL A 79 13.34 13.07 -10.00
C VAL A 79 13.38 11.54 -10.08
N LYS A 80 14.45 10.96 -10.66
CA LYS A 80 14.59 9.51 -10.80
C LYS A 80 14.59 8.82 -9.43
N ARG A 81 15.25 9.42 -8.45
CA ARG A 81 15.35 8.86 -7.10
C ARG A 81 14.03 8.97 -6.35
N ALA A 82 13.33 10.10 -6.44
CA ALA A 82 12.00 10.26 -5.86
C ALA A 82 10.99 9.25 -6.44
N LEU A 83 11.03 9.02 -7.75
CA LEU A 83 10.23 7.97 -8.40
C LEU A 83 10.57 6.58 -7.86
N ALA A 84 11.86 6.24 -7.79
CA ALA A 84 12.31 4.94 -7.28
C ALA A 84 11.89 4.72 -5.82
N LEU A 85 12.04 5.73 -4.95
CA LEU A 85 11.64 5.70 -3.55
C LEU A 85 10.13 5.57 -3.38
N SER A 86 9.36 6.28 -4.20
CA SER A 86 7.89 6.22 -4.18
C SER A 86 7.40 4.84 -4.61
N LEU A 87 7.94 4.29 -5.70
CA LEU A 87 7.61 2.93 -6.17
C LEU A 87 8.00 1.87 -5.14
N PHE A 88 9.18 1.99 -4.54
CA PHE A 88 9.64 1.08 -3.50
C PHE A 88 8.77 1.16 -2.24
N GLY A 89 8.40 2.37 -1.81
CA GLY A 89 7.50 2.58 -0.68
C GLY A 89 6.11 1.97 -0.92
N VAL A 90 5.55 2.13 -2.12
CA VAL A 90 4.29 1.48 -2.51
C VAL A 90 4.42 -0.04 -2.51
N PHE A 91 5.51 -0.59 -3.04
CA PHE A 91 5.77 -2.02 -3.02
C PHE A 91 5.86 -2.57 -1.57
N CYS A 92 6.59 -1.89 -0.69
CA CYS A 92 6.63 -2.23 0.73
C CYS A 92 5.25 -2.17 1.40
N ALA A 93 4.45 -1.14 1.09
CA ALA A 93 3.08 -1.03 1.60
C ALA A 93 2.24 -2.26 1.19
N PHE A 94 2.33 -2.68 -0.08
CA PHE A 94 1.66 -3.88 -0.55
C PHE A 94 2.11 -5.15 0.16
N LEU A 95 3.41 -5.34 0.38
CA LEU A 95 3.92 -6.50 1.12
C LEU A 95 3.39 -6.53 2.56
N CYS A 96 3.39 -5.38 3.25
CA CYS A 96 2.84 -5.28 4.60
C CYS A 96 1.34 -5.60 4.63
N ILE A 97 0.58 -5.10 3.66
CA ILE A 97 -0.86 -5.37 3.55
C ILE A 97 -1.10 -6.85 3.24
N ALA A 98 -0.38 -7.43 2.28
CA ALA A 98 -0.49 -8.84 1.91
C ALA A 98 -0.18 -9.74 3.11
N PHE A 99 0.90 -9.44 3.84
CA PHE A 99 1.29 -10.18 5.04
C PHE A 99 0.22 -10.10 6.15
N GLN A 100 -0.30 -8.90 6.40
CA GLN A 100 -1.40 -8.70 7.35
C GLN A 100 -2.64 -9.51 6.94
N ILE A 101 -3.04 -9.46 5.67
CA ILE A 101 -4.19 -10.21 5.15
C ILE A 101 -3.96 -11.72 5.30
N SER A 102 -2.80 -12.25 4.94
CA SER A 102 -2.47 -13.68 5.10
C SER A 102 -2.55 -14.15 6.55
N LYS A 103 -2.20 -13.29 7.51
CA LYS A 103 -2.34 -13.60 8.94
C LYS A 103 -3.80 -13.54 9.43
N PHE A 104 -4.63 -12.68 8.83
CA PHE A 104 -6.03 -12.48 9.20
C PHE A 104 -7.03 -13.40 8.47
N ILE A 105 -6.59 -14.17 7.48
CA ILE A 105 -7.36 -15.27 6.89
C ILE A 105 -6.96 -16.54 7.65
N PRO A 106 -7.58 -16.88 8.79
CA PRO A 106 -7.46 -18.23 9.32
C PRO A 106 -8.01 -19.18 8.27
N GLU A 107 -7.23 -20.19 7.95
CA GLU A 107 -7.58 -21.29 7.06
C GLU A 107 -8.98 -21.80 7.42
N GLN A 108 -9.99 -21.54 6.58
CA GLN A 108 -11.32 -22.13 6.72
C GLN A 108 -11.33 -23.64 6.35
N SER A 109 -10.17 -24.31 6.37
CA SER A 109 -10.04 -25.74 6.06
C SER A 109 -10.57 -26.63 7.19
N HIS A 110 -10.75 -26.12 8.41
CA HIS A 110 -11.10 -26.96 9.56
C HIS A 110 -12.60 -27.03 9.94
N VAL A 111 -13.48 -26.19 9.37
CA VAL A 111 -14.91 -26.21 9.71
C VAL A 111 -15.70 -27.16 8.80
N ARG A 112 -15.35 -27.25 7.51
CA ARG A 112 -16.04 -28.16 6.58
C ARG A 112 -15.83 -29.65 6.91
N TYR A 113 -14.64 -30.03 7.39
CA TYR A 113 -14.41 -31.42 7.84
C TYR A 113 -15.30 -31.82 9.01
N LYS A 114 -15.67 -30.87 9.89
CA LYS A 114 -16.45 -31.17 11.10
C LYS A 114 -17.95 -31.30 10.84
N GLU A 115 -18.49 -30.59 9.83
CA GLU A 115 -19.89 -30.78 9.40
C GLU A 115 -20.10 -32.13 8.70
N ASP A 116 -19.13 -32.59 7.92
CA ASP A 116 -19.20 -33.89 7.23
C ASP A 116 -19.12 -35.06 8.23
N GLU A 117 -18.30 -34.96 9.29
CA GLU A 117 -18.26 -35.99 10.36
C GLU A 117 -19.50 -35.99 11.26
N LEU A 118 -20.12 -34.83 11.52
CA LEU A 118 -21.33 -34.75 12.36
C LEU A 118 -22.62 -35.14 11.61
N SER A 119 -22.60 -35.14 10.28
CA SER A 119 -23.71 -35.62 9.44
C SER A 119 -23.62 -37.12 9.12
N GLN A 120 -22.51 -37.78 9.44
CA GLN A 120 -22.29 -39.22 9.23
C GLN A 120 -22.38 -40.06 10.52
N ASN A 121 -22.63 -39.45 11.68
CA ASN A 121 -22.76 -40.12 12.98
C ASN A 121 -24.11 -39.78 13.63
#